data_AF-Q6KHD8-F1
#
_entry.id   AF-Q6KHD8-F1
#
_cell.length_a   1.000
_cell.length_b   1.000
_cell.length_c   1.000
_cell.angle_alpha   90.00
_cell.angle_beta   90.00
_cell.angle_gamma   90.00
#
_symmetry.space_group_name_H-M   'P 1'
#
loop_
_entity.id
_entity.type
_entity.pdbx_description
1 polymer ?
#
loop_
_entity_poly.entity_id
_entity_poly.type
_entity_poly.pdbx_seq_one_letter_code
_entity_poly.pdbx_strand_id
1 'polypeptide(L)'
;MIKKISNDATYEISSIFCGDKNEFFEYKTLSKLFEFFNHYFNMNDSINFYTAISRKNYVNDKLKWLIEKDKINEFFDVILSVEYIQKEEKAFEISDTEAFEKSKKILIKLNNIFKKDFYLIVKKNNKFYLEHKNDELVTLGSGGFAEIFKVNSSGRILKKLKKEFWLDNKIVSRFKREFEIMKDIQNIDGIIKVFDFSSSDNSYTMEFGGITLYEHVENNNFSEEIKLKYVEKILNIVSEVHKRKYIHRDLSPSNIFINNENIKIADFGLGKNIDLLKNHSHKTNSTKDLGQMYYCAPEQLKSLGDGTAKSDVFSLGKIINFIFNKSPQENEHILKNLVEKSTINEPDKRFSDSTAMLYSFKDSQDLSKYKKIKEIALEKIKNSEFDDNVKFFIDFLSTEEISKYLLNKEYLIDIKLVNSSLLKFMNLSENNALKIIKGVEMKYKKLCEIVSKRDNVKIFDLYDNFALFSYIILSEKEGLFPLEVREYAANILKYVAFDVWRYKAQNFIEELKFNDIDETTKNLLN
;
A
#
# COMPACT_ATOMS: atom_id res chain seq x y z
N MET A 1 32.58 20.53 24.27
CA MET A 1 31.27 20.15 24.86
C MET A 1 31.58 19.18 25.99
N ILE A 2 31.22 19.47 27.25
CA ILE A 2 31.57 18.57 28.38
C ILE A 2 30.81 17.25 28.18
N LYS A 3 31.52 16.13 28.13
CA LYS A 3 30.92 14.80 27.97
C LYS A 3 30.04 14.52 29.20
N LYS A 4 28.73 14.33 29.01
CA LYS A 4 27.78 14.00 30.09
C LYS A 4 27.83 12.51 30.38
N ILE A 5 28.75 12.09 31.25
CA ILE A 5 28.93 10.70 31.69
C ILE A 5 28.39 10.57 33.11
N SER A 6 27.67 9.49 33.41
CA SER A 6 27.07 9.27 34.72
C SER A 6 28.15 8.99 35.78
N ASN A 7 27.86 9.40 37.02
CA ASN A 7 28.72 9.06 38.17
C ASN A 7 28.82 7.53 38.37
N ASP A 8 27.77 6.80 38.04
CA ASP A 8 27.74 5.34 38.15
C ASP A 8 28.70 4.69 37.15
N ALA A 9 28.80 5.22 35.94
CA ALA A 9 29.75 4.74 34.94
C ALA A 9 31.21 4.96 35.38
N THR A 10 31.56 6.18 35.83
CA THR A 10 32.91 6.47 36.32
C THR A 10 33.25 5.65 37.57
N TYR A 11 32.27 5.39 38.44
CA TYR A 11 32.45 4.57 39.62
C TYR A 11 32.62 3.06 39.28
N GLU A 12 31.84 2.51 38.34
CA GLU A 12 32.02 1.12 37.90
C GLU A 12 33.41 0.92 37.26
N ILE A 13 33.86 1.87 36.44
CA ILE A 13 35.20 1.86 35.83
C ILE A 13 36.28 1.97 36.90
N SER A 14 36.08 2.81 37.92
CA SER A 14 37.02 2.93 39.04
C SER A 14 37.23 1.59 39.75
N SER A 15 36.16 0.81 39.96
CA SER A 15 36.24 -0.50 40.57
C SER A 15 36.97 -1.53 39.69
N ILE A 16 36.83 -1.41 38.37
CA ILE A 16 37.50 -2.28 37.40
C ILE A 16 39.00 -1.96 37.36
N PHE A 17 39.36 -0.67 37.21
CA PHE A 17 40.76 -0.24 37.11
C PHE A 17 41.56 -0.47 38.40
N CYS A 18 40.91 -0.34 39.57
CA CYS A 18 41.47 -0.70 40.86
C CYS A 18 41.85 -2.19 41.00
N GLY A 19 41.36 -3.05 40.08
CA GLY A 19 41.59 -4.48 40.12
C GLY A 19 40.81 -5.21 41.21
N ASP A 20 39.66 -4.67 41.63
CA ASP A 20 38.79 -5.35 42.61
C ASP A 20 38.00 -6.51 41.99
N LYS A 21 38.02 -6.58 40.66
CA LYS A 21 37.57 -7.73 39.87
C LYS A 21 38.79 -8.23 39.09
N ASN A 22 39.43 -9.29 39.59
CA ASN A 22 40.69 -9.88 39.08
C ASN A 22 40.63 -10.44 37.64
N GLU A 23 39.66 -10.01 36.84
CA GLU A 23 39.45 -10.42 35.45
C GLU A 23 40.07 -9.41 34.46
N PHE A 24 40.11 -8.12 34.81
CA PHE A 24 40.43 -7.04 33.87
C PHE A 24 41.78 -6.39 34.15
N PHE A 25 42.07 -6.09 35.41
CA PHE A 25 43.29 -5.44 35.87
C PHE A 25 43.76 -6.07 37.18
N GLU A 26 45.06 -6.03 37.45
CA GLU A 26 45.61 -6.45 38.73
C GLU A 26 45.20 -5.49 39.84
N TYR A 27 45.11 -6.03 41.06
CA TYR A 27 44.84 -5.26 42.26
C TYR A 27 45.90 -4.16 42.47
N LYS A 28 45.46 -2.90 42.53
CA LYS A 28 46.33 -1.74 42.79
C LYS A 28 46.10 -1.22 44.19
N THR A 29 47.19 -1.00 44.93
CA THR A 29 47.16 -0.23 46.19
C THR A 29 46.99 1.26 45.89
N LEU A 30 46.65 2.07 46.90
CA LEU A 30 46.51 3.51 46.71
C LEU A 30 47.83 4.16 46.22
N SER A 31 48.98 3.68 46.71
CA SER A 31 50.31 4.12 46.23
C SER A 31 50.49 3.87 44.73
N LYS A 32 50.18 2.67 44.24
CA LYS A 32 50.27 2.33 42.81
C LYS A 32 49.33 3.21 41.95
N LEU A 33 48.15 3.54 42.47
CA LEU A 33 47.22 4.44 41.79
C LEU A 33 47.76 5.88 41.72
N PHE A 34 48.40 6.37 42.78
CA PHE A 34 49.03 7.70 42.79
C PHE A 34 50.17 7.76 41.79
N GLU A 35 51.05 6.76 41.79
CA GLU A 35 52.13 6.62 40.81
C GLU A 35 51.60 6.63 39.37
N PHE A 36 50.54 5.87 39.08
CA PHE A 36 49.91 5.85 37.77
C PHE A 36 49.45 7.26 37.33
N PHE A 37 48.63 7.92 38.16
CA PHE A 37 48.07 9.22 37.78
C PHE A 37 49.12 10.35 37.74
N ASN A 38 50.13 10.29 38.61
CA ASN A 38 51.26 11.21 38.56
C ASN A 38 52.10 11.02 37.30
N HIS A 39 52.40 9.78 36.94
CA HIS A 39 53.24 9.46 35.79
C HIS A 39 52.57 9.82 34.46
N TYR A 40 51.31 9.41 34.27
CA TYR A 40 50.63 9.57 32.98
C TYR A 40 49.89 10.90 32.84
N PHE A 41 49.51 11.56 33.95
CA PHE A 41 48.66 12.76 33.92
C PHE A 41 49.22 13.95 34.73
N ASN A 42 50.42 13.85 35.30
CA ASN A 42 51.10 14.93 36.05
C ASN A 42 50.25 15.50 37.20
N MET A 43 49.53 14.64 37.94
CA MET A 43 48.59 15.08 38.97
C MET A 43 49.23 15.44 40.33
N ASN A 44 50.52 15.15 40.54
CA ASN A 44 51.31 15.44 41.75
C ASN A 44 50.64 15.06 43.09
N ASP A 45 49.85 13.99 43.11
CA ASP A 45 49.19 13.48 44.31
C ASP A 45 50.19 12.78 45.24
N SER A 46 50.09 13.01 46.54
CA SER A 46 50.93 12.39 47.57
C SER A 46 50.10 11.68 48.64
N ILE A 47 50.64 10.61 49.24
CA ILE A 47 50.02 9.95 50.40
C ILE A 47 50.05 10.92 51.58
N ASN A 48 48.89 11.49 51.91
CA ASN A 48 48.69 12.20 53.15
C ASN A 48 48.05 11.23 54.15
N PHE A 49 48.76 10.91 55.23
CA PHE A 49 48.36 9.87 56.20
C PHE A 49 47.03 10.18 56.94
N TYR A 50 46.45 11.36 56.74
CA TYR A 50 45.25 11.85 57.42
C TYR A 50 43.95 11.77 56.61
N THR A 51 43.99 11.41 55.33
CA THR A 51 42.78 11.32 54.49
C THR A 51 42.39 9.87 54.21
N ALA A 52 41.31 9.41 54.84
CA ALA A 52 40.71 8.10 54.58
C ALA A 52 39.93 8.11 53.25
N ILE A 53 40.64 8.18 52.12
CA ILE A 53 40.02 8.07 50.79
C ILE A 53 40.03 6.61 50.31
N SER A 54 38.90 6.11 49.83
CA SER A 54 38.85 4.78 49.22
C SER A 54 39.51 4.81 47.84
N ARG A 55 40.15 3.71 47.43
CA ARG A 55 40.79 3.59 46.10
C ARG A 55 39.81 3.89 44.96
N LYS A 56 38.57 3.37 45.06
CA LYS A 56 37.50 3.62 44.09
C LYS A 56 37.14 5.10 44.01
N ASN A 57 36.93 5.75 45.15
CA ASN A 57 36.58 7.18 45.17
C ASN A 57 37.70 8.03 44.58
N TYR A 58 38.95 7.74 44.95
CA TYR A 58 40.10 8.42 44.37
C TYR A 58 40.14 8.30 42.84
N VAL A 59 40.05 7.08 42.30
CA VAL A 59 40.07 6.86 40.84
C VAL A 59 38.85 7.50 40.17
N ASN A 60 37.66 7.39 40.77
CA ASN A 60 36.44 8.00 40.26
C ASN A 60 36.58 9.53 40.13
N ASP A 61 37.15 10.19 41.14
CA ASP A 61 37.39 11.64 41.12
C ASP A 61 38.41 12.02 40.04
N LYS A 62 39.46 11.22 39.84
CA LYS A 62 40.41 11.43 38.74
C LYS A 62 39.78 11.24 37.36
N LEU A 63 38.93 10.23 37.18
CA LEU A 63 38.22 10.02 35.91
C LEU A 63 37.28 11.18 35.59
N LYS A 64 36.55 11.70 36.59
CA LYS A 64 35.71 12.90 36.42
C LYS A 64 36.53 14.11 36.00
N TRP A 65 37.66 14.34 36.67
CA TRP A 65 38.58 15.43 36.30
C TRP A 65 39.10 15.28 34.86
N LEU A 66 39.49 14.07 34.45
CA LEU A 66 39.92 13.81 33.08
C LEU A 66 38.81 14.06 32.06
N ILE A 67 37.56 13.75 32.38
CA ILE A 67 36.40 14.06 31.54
C ILE A 67 36.20 15.58 31.43
N GLU A 68 36.26 16.31 32.54
CA GLU A 68 36.12 17.77 32.59
C GLU A 68 37.22 18.49 31.80
N LYS A 69 38.44 17.93 31.80
CA LYS A 69 39.58 18.46 31.04
C LYS A 69 39.70 17.92 29.61
N ASP A 70 38.74 17.12 29.16
CA ASP A 70 38.73 16.41 27.87
C ASP A 70 39.98 15.54 27.61
N LYS A 71 40.57 15.00 28.68
CA LYS A 71 41.74 14.11 28.67
C LYS A 71 41.38 12.64 28.84
N ILE A 72 40.09 12.29 28.92
CA ILE A 72 39.66 10.90 29.14
C ILE A 72 40.10 9.94 28.03
N ASN A 73 40.33 10.44 26.80
CA ASN A 73 40.85 9.63 25.70
C ASN A 73 42.30 9.18 25.96
N GLU A 74 43.13 10.06 26.54
CA GLU A 74 44.52 9.74 26.92
C GLU A 74 44.56 8.61 27.96
N PHE A 75 43.57 8.55 28.84
CA PHE A 75 43.41 7.43 29.78
C PHE A 75 43.17 6.10 29.07
N PHE A 76 42.28 6.06 28.08
CA PHE A 76 42.05 4.85 27.29
C PHE A 76 43.26 4.47 26.43
N ASP A 77 43.97 5.45 25.88
CA ASP A 77 45.23 5.22 25.16
C ASP A 77 46.26 4.47 26.02
N VAL A 78 46.37 4.84 27.30
CA VAL A 78 47.27 4.16 28.24
C VAL A 78 46.74 2.79 28.61
N ILE A 79 45.54 2.69 29.20
CA ILE A 79 45.09 1.45 29.86
C ILE A 79 44.72 0.32 28.88
N LEU A 80 44.49 0.64 27.60
CA LEU A 80 44.21 -0.33 26.54
C LEU A 80 45.43 -0.62 25.65
N SER A 81 46.58 0.02 25.91
CA SER A 81 47.82 -0.28 25.18
C SER A 81 48.37 -1.66 25.54
N VAL A 82 49.01 -2.29 24.57
CA VAL A 82 49.66 -3.60 24.77
C VAL A 82 50.78 -3.46 25.80
N GLU A 83 51.55 -2.37 25.70
CA GLU A 83 52.69 -2.07 26.56
C GLU A 83 52.27 -1.90 28.03
N TYR A 84 51.17 -1.20 28.29
CA TYR A 84 50.67 -1.01 29.66
C TYR A 84 50.16 -2.34 30.26
N ILE A 85 49.41 -3.12 29.49
CA ILE A 85 48.86 -4.40 29.94
C ILE A 85 49.99 -5.38 30.26
N GLN A 86 51.02 -5.46 29.43
CA GLN A 86 52.21 -6.28 29.70
C GLN A 86 52.95 -5.82 30.97
N LYS A 87 53.14 -4.51 31.14
CA LYS A 87 53.81 -3.96 32.33
C LYS A 87 53.03 -4.26 33.61
N GLU A 88 51.70 -4.27 33.53
CA GLU A 88 50.84 -4.56 34.67
C GLU A 88 50.93 -6.03 35.10
N GLU A 89 50.93 -6.97 34.15
CA GLU A 89 51.01 -8.42 34.39
C GLU A 89 52.45 -8.92 34.63
N LYS A 90 53.30 -8.08 35.24
CA LYS A 90 54.73 -8.35 35.49
C LYS A 90 55.53 -8.74 34.24
N ALA A 91 55.45 -7.96 33.16
CA ALA A 91 56.39 -7.82 32.03
C ALA A 91 56.87 -9.09 31.25
N PHE A 92 56.65 -10.31 31.73
CA PHE A 92 57.18 -11.55 31.16
C PHE A 92 56.19 -12.71 31.17
N GLU A 93 54.97 -12.53 31.68
CA GLU A 93 53.98 -13.62 31.77
C GLU A 93 53.03 -13.70 30.57
N ILE A 94 52.93 -12.65 29.73
CA ILE A 94 52.02 -12.63 28.57
C ILE A 94 52.66 -12.07 27.30
N SER A 95 52.39 -12.74 26.18
CA SER A 95 52.77 -12.33 24.83
C SER A 95 51.98 -11.11 24.33
N ASP A 96 52.45 -10.45 23.26
CA ASP A 96 51.74 -9.35 22.59
C ASP A 96 50.31 -9.75 22.21
N THR A 97 50.13 -10.99 21.75
CA THR A 97 48.83 -11.56 21.37
C THR A 97 47.90 -11.66 22.59
N GLU A 98 48.40 -12.14 23.73
CA GLU A 98 47.62 -12.27 24.96
C GLU A 98 47.26 -10.91 25.56
N ALA A 99 48.19 -9.96 25.54
CA ALA A 99 47.95 -8.59 25.94
C ALA A 99 46.92 -7.89 25.04
N PHE A 100 46.98 -8.13 23.72
CA PHE A 100 46.00 -7.63 22.77
C PHE A 100 44.60 -8.20 22.99
N GLU A 101 44.48 -9.52 23.25
CA GLU A 101 43.19 -10.13 23.59
C GLU A 101 42.64 -9.62 24.93
N LYS A 102 43.49 -9.39 25.93
CA LYS A 102 43.08 -8.76 27.18
C LYS A 102 42.62 -7.31 26.97
N SER A 103 43.32 -6.53 26.15
CA SER A 103 42.90 -5.18 25.73
C SER A 103 41.49 -5.19 25.12
N LYS A 104 41.20 -6.13 24.20
CA LYS A 104 39.86 -6.29 23.63
C LYS A 104 38.80 -6.60 24.69
N LYS A 105 39.09 -7.51 25.63
CA LYS A 105 38.16 -7.86 26.72
C LYS A 105 37.84 -6.65 27.59
N ILE A 106 38.87 -5.88 27.98
CA ILE A 106 38.70 -4.64 28.74
C ILE A 106 37.87 -3.63 27.93
N LEU A 107 38.19 -3.41 26.66
CA LEU A 107 37.45 -2.50 25.77
C LEU A 107 35.96 -2.87 25.68
N ILE A 108 35.63 -4.16 25.50
CA ILE A 108 34.25 -4.65 25.47
C ILE A 108 33.55 -4.33 26.79
N LYS A 109 34.19 -4.60 27.93
CA LYS A 109 33.62 -4.32 29.25
C LYS A 109 33.39 -2.83 29.48
N LEU A 110 34.36 -1.97 29.13
CA LEU A 110 34.22 -0.51 29.24
C LEU A 110 33.11 0.01 28.32
N ASN A 111 33.01 -0.49 27.09
CA ASN A 111 31.94 -0.13 26.16
C ASN A 111 30.56 -0.53 26.68
N ASN A 112 30.41 -1.67 27.37
CA ASN A 112 29.15 -2.05 28.00
C ASN A 112 28.72 -1.09 29.12
N ILE A 113 29.67 -0.43 29.79
CA ILE A 113 29.40 0.58 30.82
C ILE A 113 29.01 1.89 30.13
N PHE A 114 29.85 2.41 29.25
CA PHE A 114 29.63 3.69 28.56
C PHE A 114 28.39 3.71 27.66
N LYS A 115 27.97 2.56 27.14
CA LYS A 115 26.75 2.44 26.34
C LYS A 115 25.50 2.86 27.11
N LYS A 116 25.48 2.75 28.45
CA LYS A 116 24.38 3.24 29.30
C LYS A 116 24.25 4.77 29.24
N ASP A 117 25.35 5.46 29.00
CA ASP A 117 25.44 6.91 28.88
C ASP A 117 25.51 7.38 27.42
N PHE A 118 25.20 6.51 26.46
CA PHE A 118 25.25 6.79 25.02
C PHE A 118 26.66 7.13 24.51
N TYR A 119 27.72 6.52 25.07
CA TYR A 119 29.08 6.63 24.54
C TYR A 119 29.68 5.27 24.18
N LEU A 120 30.64 5.29 23.25
CA LEU A 120 31.50 4.16 22.91
C LEU A 120 32.95 4.62 22.76
N ILE A 121 33.87 3.81 23.24
CA ILE A 121 35.29 3.90 22.96
C ILE A 121 35.55 3.25 21.60
N VAL A 122 36.04 4.05 20.64
CA VAL A 122 36.40 3.61 19.29
C VAL A 122 37.89 3.82 19.03
N LYS A 123 38.53 2.89 18.32
CA LYS A 123 39.94 3.00 17.95
C LYS A 123 40.08 3.64 16.56
N LYS A 124 40.78 4.78 16.46
CA LYS A 124 41.09 5.50 15.21
C LYS A 124 42.57 5.89 15.19
N ASN A 125 43.28 5.61 14.10
CA ASN A 125 44.71 5.95 13.95
C ASN A 125 45.56 5.51 15.16
N ASN A 126 45.33 4.29 15.64
CA ASN A 126 45.98 3.70 16.81
C ASN A 126 45.74 4.37 18.18
N LYS A 127 44.78 5.31 18.27
CA LYS A 127 44.31 5.93 19.52
C LYS A 127 42.84 5.62 19.80
N PHE A 128 42.42 5.72 21.05
CA PHE A 128 41.08 5.46 21.54
C PHE A 128 40.34 6.76 21.83
N TYR A 129 39.12 6.87 21.32
CA TYR A 129 38.27 8.04 21.46
C TYR A 129 36.95 7.64 22.08
N LEU A 130 36.55 8.33 23.14
CA LEU A 130 35.19 8.22 23.66
C LEU A 130 34.26 9.11 22.83
N GLU A 131 33.46 8.47 21.98
CA GLU A 131 32.53 9.12 21.06
C GLU A 131 31.09 8.90 21.50
N HIS A 132 30.27 9.94 21.34
CA HIS A 132 28.85 9.82 21.58
C HIS A 132 28.25 8.89 20.52
N LYS A 133 27.61 7.81 20.98
CA LYS A 133 26.85 6.91 20.15
C LYS A 133 25.55 7.63 19.80
N ASN A 134 25.33 7.93 18.51
CA ASN A 134 24.03 8.39 18.04
C ASN A 134 23.02 7.24 18.09
N ASP A 135 22.54 6.90 19.30
CA ASP A 135 21.42 5.99 19.54
C ASP A 135 20.08 6.55 19.04
N GLU A 136 20.10 7.73 18.42
CA GLU A 136 18.99 8.22 17.62
C GLU A 136 18.76 7.38 16.36
N LEU A 137 19.76 6.72 15.76
CA LEU A 137 19.61 6.06 14.47
C LEU A 137 19.86 4.55 14.54
N VAL A 138 18.85 3.75 14.17
CA VAL A 138 18.95 2.29 14.00
C VAL A 138 18.93 1.98 12.51
N THR A 139 19.99 1.37 11.97
CA THR A 139 20.03 0.98 10.55
C THR A 139 18.93 -0.04 10.25
N LEU A 140 18.07 0.25 9.28
CA LEU A 140 17.03 -0.66 8.77
C LEU A 140 17.44 -1.36 7.48
N GLY A 141 18.27 -0.70 6.67
CA GLY A 141 18.73 -1.27 5.41
C GLY A 141 19.64 -0.33 4.63
N SER A 142 20.20 -0.85 3.56
CA SER A 142 21.02 -0.10 2.61
C SER A 142 20.55 -0.43 1.20
N GLY A 143 20.03 0.57 0.48
CA GLY A 143 19.67 0.44 -0.93
C GLY A 143 20.86 0.76 -1.84
N GLY A 144 20.64 0.84 -3.15
CA GLY A 144 21.70 1.16 -4.12
C GLY A 144 22.42 2.48 -3.80
N PHE A 145 21.67 3.57 -3.63
CA PHE A 145 22.22 4.93 -3.47
C PHE A 145 22.07 5.53 -2.07
N ALA A 146 21.21 4.97 -1.23
CA ALA A 146 20.87 5.53 0.08
C ALA A 146 20.85 4.47 1.19
N GLU A 147 21.14 4.93 2.40
CA GLU A 147 21.01 4.18 3.65
C GLU A 147 19.72 4.59 4.37
N ILE A 148 19.06 3.63 5.00
CA ILE A 148 17.78 3.83 5.68
C ILE A 148 17.97 3.56 7.17
N PHE A 149 17.58 4.53 7.99
CA PHE A 149 17.67 4.45 9.45
C PHE A 149 16.30 4.74 10.08
N LYS A 150 15.98 4.07 11.19
CA LYS A 150 14.90 4.46 12.09
C LYS A 150 15.43 5.49 13.08
N VAL A 151 14.73 6.60 13.22
CA VAL A 151 15.00 7.65 14.20
C VAL A 151 14.27 7.31 15.51
N ASN A 152 14.97 6.83 16.54
CA ASN A 152 14.35 6.36 17.79
C ASN A 152 13.56 7.44 18.51
N SER A 153 14.03 8.69 18.50
CA SER A 153 13.39 9.81 19.22
C SER A 153 12.04 10.21 18.63
N SER A 154 11.83 10.02 17.32
CA SER A 154 10.61 10.45 16.62
C SER A 154 9.80 9.30 16.03
N GLY A 155 10.35 8.08 15.97
CA GLY A 155 9.77 6.96 15.23
C GLY A 155 9.81 7.11 13.71
N ARG A 156 10.40 8.20 13.18
CA ARG A 156 10.50 8.49 11.73
C ARG A 156 11.57 7.64 11.07
N ILE A 157 11.55 7.61 9.75
CA ILE A 157 12.61 7.02 8.93
C ILE A 157 13.49 8.12 8.36
N LEU A 158 14.81 7.99 8.49
CA LEU A 158 15.81 8.83 7.86
C LEU A 158 16.34 8.11 6.61
N LYS A 159 16.15 8.70 5.44
CA LYS A 159 16.79 8.28 4.19
C LYS A 159 17.99 9.19 3.94
N LYS A 160 19.17 8.61 3.77
CA LYS A 160 20.43 9.35 3.65
C LYS A 160 21.24 8.87 2.45
N LEU A 161 21.67 9.80 1.60
CA LEU A 161 22.50 9.48 0.45
C LEU A 161 23.87 8.97 0.91
N LYS A 162 24.35 7.86 0.34
CA LYS A 162 25.68 7.32 0.67
C LYS A 162 26.77 8.33 0.29
N LYS A 163 27.78 8.44 1.15
CA LYS A 163 28.87 9.43 1.01
C LYS A 163 29.62 9.34 -0.33
N GLU A 164 29.73 8.15 -0.90
CA GLU A 164 30.35 7.92 -2.20
C GLU A 164 29.64 8.66 -3.37
N PHE A 165 28.37 9.02 -3.23
CA PHE A 165 27.61 9.75 -4.26
C PHE A 165 27.53 11.26 -4.02
N TRP A 166 28.13 11.79 -2.95
CA TRP A 166 28.00 13.21 -2.59
C TRP A 166 28.65 14.16 -3.63
N LEU A 167 29.64 13.68 -4.38
CA LEU A 167 30.32 14.46 -5.41
C LEU A 167 29.60 14.42 -6.76
N ASP A 168 28.62 13.53 -6.95
CA ASP A 168 27.83 13.47 -8.16
C ASP A 168 26.61 14.39 -8.03
N ASN A 169 26.76 15.62 -8.52
CA ASN A 169 25.70 16.63 -8.53
C ASN A 169 24.40 16.14 -9.19
N LYS A 170 24.47 15.22 -10.17
CA LYS A 170 23.26 14.66 -10.80
C LYS A 170 22.54 13.71 -9.86
N ILE A 171 23.24 12.90 -9.07
CA ILE A 171 22.64 12.01 -8.07
C ILE A 171 22.06 12.83 -6.91
N VAL A 172 22.84 13.79 -6.38
CA VAL A 172 22.38 14.67 -5.29
C VAL A 172 21.13 15.45 -5.70
N SER A 173 21.12 16.04 -6.90
CA SER A 173 19.95 16.77 -7.41
C SER A 173 18.72 15.87 -7.57
N ARG A 174 18.90 14.62 -8.05
CA ARG A 174 17.79 13.65 -8.13
C ARG A 174 17.25 13.27 -6.76
N PHE A 175 18.12 13.02 -5.80
CA PHE A 175 17.74 12.69 -4.42
C PHE A 175 16.94 13.83 -3.77
N LYS A 176 17.37 15.07 -3.96
CA LYS A 176 16.62 16.25 -3.50
C LYS A 176 15.26 16.37 -4.20
N ARG A 177 15.22 16.13 -5.51
CA ARG A 177 13.97 16.21 -6.30
C ARG A 177 12.96 15.15 -5.90
N GLU A 178 13.39 13.95 -5.52
CA GLU A 178 12.52 12.91 -4.96
C GLU A 178 11.80 13.42 -3.71
N PHE A 179 12.56 14.01 -2.77
CA PHE A 179 11.98 14.66 -1.59
C PHE A 179 10.99 15.78 -1.97
N GLU A 180 11.35 16.66 -2.90
CA GLU A 180 10.50 17.78 -3.33
C GLU A 180 9.18 17.29 -3.95
N ILE A 181 9.22 16.28 -4.83
CA ILE A 181 8.03 15.69 -5.43
C ILE A 181 7.13 15.11 -4.34
N MET A 182 7.68 14.31 -3.43
CA MET A 182 6.91 13.74 -2.32
C MET A 182 6.30 14.82 -1.44
N LYS A 183 7.04 15.91 -1.17
CA LYS A 183 6.57 17.04 -0.38
C LYS A 183 5.37 17.75 -1.03
N ASP A 184 5.38 17.91 -2.35
CA ASP A 184 4.30 18.54 -3.10
C ASP A 184 3.01 17.70 -3.12
N ILE A 185 3.13 16.38 -3.17
CA ILE A 185 1.98 15.48 -3.35
C ILE A 185 1.52 14.78 -2.06
N GLN A 186 2.19 14.97 -0.91
CA GLN A 186 1.91 14.27 0.36
C GLN A 186 0.50 14.51 0.95
N ASN A 187 -0.26 15.47 0.43
CA ASN A 187 -1.67 15.67 0.79
C ASN A 187 -2.62 14.71 0.04
N ILE A 188 -2.13 13.93 -0.92
CA ILE A 188 -2.85 12.76 -1.44
C ILE A 188 -2.77 11.68 -0.35
N ASP A 189 -3.94 11.19 0.09
CA ASP A 189 -3.95 10.08 1.01
C ASP A 189 -3.34 8.84 0.36
N GLY A 190 -2.53 8.12 1.14
CA GLY A 190 -1.76 6.99 0.64
C GLY A 190 -0.39 7.32 0.03
N ILE A 191 0.10 8.56 0.13
CA ILE A 191 1.52 8.89 -0.11
C ILE A 191 2.28 8.98 1.22
N ILE A 192 3.53 8.49 1.25
CA ILE A 192 4.44 8.68 2.38
C ILE A 192 4.73 10.17 2.59
N LYS A 193 4.44 10.67 3.78
CA LYS A 193 4.75 12.03 4.20
C LYS A 193 6.25 12.21 4.45
N VAL A 194 6.79 13.31 3.93
CA VAL A 194 8.18 13.74 4.14
C VAL A 194 8.24 15.03 4.94
N PHE A 195 9.21 15.14 5.83
CA PHE A 195 9.30 16.24 6.78
C PHE A 195 10.34 17.27 6.35
N ASP A 196 11.60 17.01 6.67
CA ASP A 196 12.70 17.97 6.54
C ASP A 196 13.84 17.38 5.70
N PHE A 197 14.39 18.19 4.79
CA PHE A 197 15.57 17.86 4.00
C PHE A 197 16.79 18.59 4.54
N SER A 198 17.88 17.84 4.77
CA SER A 198 19.18 18.34 5.19
C SER A 198 20.15 18.31 4.01
N SER A 199 20.52 19.51 3.54
CA SER A 199 21.52 19.64 2.47
C SER A 199 22.95 19.37 2.95
N SER A 200 23.24 19.54 4.25
CA SER A 200 24.58 19.29 4.80
C SER A 200 24.91 17.80 4.88
N ASP A 201 23.89 16.95 4.96
CA ASP A 201 24.04 15.50 5.11
C ASP A 201 23.36 14.70 3.99
N ASN A 202 22.86 15.38 2.95
CA ASN A 202 22.07 14.82 1.86
C ASN A 202 21.06 13.77 2.35
N SER A 203 20.21 14.18 3.27
CA SER A 203 19.26 13.28 3.94
C SER A 203 17.91 13.94 4.15
N TYR A 204 16.86 13.14 4.32
CA TYR A 204 15.56 13.64 4.74
C TYR A 204 14.83 12.63 5.61
N THR A 205 13.90 13.12 6.42
CA THR A 205 13.04 12.25 7.25
C THR A 205 11.65 12.07 6.65
N MET A 206 11.07 10.90 6.86
CA MET A 206 9.75 10.50 6.36
C MET A 206 9.00 9.66 7.39
N GLU A 207 7.68 9.53 7.22
CA GLU A 207 6.86 8.68 8.09
C GLU A 207 7.19 7.20 7.90
N PHE A 208 6.89 6.38 8.92
CA PHE A 208 7.07 4.94 8.82
C PHE A 208 5.94 4.31 8.02
N GLY A 209 6.29 3.67 6.89
CA GLY A 209 5.34 3.07 5.95
C GLY A 209 4.82 1.69 6.34
N GLY A 210 5.41 1.01 7.33
CA GLY A 210 5.11 -0.38 7.65
C GLY A 210 5.99 -1.37 6.87
N ILE A 211 5.43 -2.51 6.47
CA ILE A 211 6.10 -3.53 5.65
C ILE A 211 5.84 -3.28 4.16
N THR A 212 6.70 -3.78 3.27
CA THR A 212 6.45 -3.62 1.83
C THR A 212 5.28 -4.49 1.35
N LEU A 213 4.61 -4.09 0.27
CA LEU A 213 3.59 -4.90 -0.40
C LEU A 213 4.18 -6.23 -0.86
N TYR A 214 5.46 -6.22 -1.28
CA TYR A 214 6.20 -7.45 -1.59
C TYR A 214 6.19 -8.42 -0.41
N GLU A 215 6.70 -8.00 0.74
CA GLU A 215 6.74 -8.85 1.95
C GLU A 215 5.33 -9.24 2.42
N HIS A 216 4.37 -8.33 2.31
CA HIS A 216 2.99 -8.58 2.71
C HIS A 216 2.34 -9.68 1.86
N VAL A 217 2.52 -9.66 0.54
CA VAL A 217 1.98 -10.67 -0.38
C VAL A 217 2.73 -11.99 -0.28
N GLU A 218 4.06 -11.96 -0.16
CA GLU A 218 4.86 -13.19 -0.01
C GLU A 218 4.46 -13.96 1.26
N ASN A 219 4.36 -13.27 2.39
CA ASN A 219 4.15 -13.90 3.70
C ASN A 219 2.69 -14.27 4.01
N ASN A 220 1.73 -13.89 3.16
CA ASN A 220 0.31 -14.14 3.41
C ASN A 220 -0.39 -14.79 2.22
N ASN A 221 -1.57 -15.35 2.47
CA ASN A 221 -2.48 -15.82 1.42
C ASN A 221 -3.81 -15.07 1.56
N PHE A 222 -4.09 -14.20 0.60
CA PHE A 222 -5.29 -13.37 0.61
C PHE A 222 -6.41 -14.00 -0.23
N SER A 223 -7.65 -13.83 0.23
CA SER A 223 -8.83 -14.09 -0.61
C SER A 223 -8.84 -13.15 -1.81
N GLU A 224 -9.53 -13.54 -2.87
CA GLU A 224 -9.70 -12.71 -4.07
C GLU A 224 -10.30 -11.33 -3.73
N GLU A 225 -11.27 -11.28 -2.81
CA GLU A 225 -11.89 -10.02 -2.37
C GLU A 225 -10.86 -9.06 -1.74
N ILE A 226 -9.95 -9.56 -0.91
CA ILE A 226 -8.92 -8.75 -0.29
C ILE A 226 -7.91 -8.27 -1.35
N LYS A 227 -7.53 -9.13 -2.29
CA LYS A 227 -6.64 -8.78 -3.42
C LYS A 227 -7.24 -7.64 -4.25
N LEU A 228 -8.54 -7.73 -4.58
CA LEU A 228 -9.26 -6.70 -5.31
C LEU A 228 -9.31 -5.36 -4.56
N LYS A 229 -9.51 -5.38 -3.24
CA LYS A 229 -9.44 -4.17 -2.40
C LYS A 229 -8.06 -3.51 -2.42
N TYR A 230 -6.98 -4.29 -2.39
CA TYR A 230 -5.63 -3.73 -2.54
C TYR A 230 -5.43 -3.10 -3.92
N VAL A 231 -5.83 -3.80 -4.99
CA VAL A 231 -5.75 -3.25 -6.36
C VAL A 231 -6.52 -1.94 -6.47
N GLU A 232 -7.75 -1.89 -5.98
CA GLU A 232 -8.57 -0.68 -6.00
C GLU A 232 -7.89 0.48 -5.25
N LYS A 233 -7.41 0.25 -4.03
CA LYS A 233 -6.72 1.28 -3.23
C LYS A 233 -5.47 1.81 -3.97
N ILE A 234 -4.64 0.93 -4.54
CA ILE A 234 -3.43 1.34 -5.28
C ILE A 234 -3.81 2.18 -6.50
N LEU A 235 -4.79 1.72 -7.31
CA LEU A 235 -5.23 2.44 -8.49
C LEU A 235 -5.85 3.80 -8.14
N ASN A 236 -6.60 3.91 -7.04
CA ASN A 236 -7.11 5.20 -6.58
C ASN A 236 -5.98 6.18 -6.23
N ILE A 237 -4.97 5.75 -5.47
CA ILE A 237 -3.85 6.61 -5.07
C ILE A 237 -3.09 7.11 -6.32
N VAL A 238 -2.73 6.21 -7.24
CA VAL A 238 -1.97 6.57 -8.44
C VAL A 238 -2.81 7.41 -9.42
N SER A 239 -4.12 7.18 -9.49
CA SER A 239 -5.05 8.04 -10.23
C SER A 239 -5.02 9.48 -9.72
N GLU A 240 -5.04 9.72 -8.40
CA GLU A 240 -4.92 11.06 -7.83
C GLU A 240 -3.55 11.71 -8.11
N VAL A 241 -2.46 10.93 -8.09
CA VAL A 241 -1.12 11.40 -8.49
C VAL A 241 -1.13 11.87 -9.95
N HIS A 242 -1.68 11.06 -10.86
CA HIS A 242 -1.72 11.36 -12.29
C HIS A 242 -2.60 12.58 -12.61
N LYS A 243 -3.73 12.76 -11.90
CA LYS A 243 -4.58 13.97 -12.03
C LYS A 243 -3.82 15.25 -11.69
N ARG A 244 -2.83 15.18 -10.80
CA ARG A 244 -1.93 16.29 -10.48
C ARG A 244 -0.72 16.40 -11.40
N LYS A 245 -0.70 15.64 -12.51
CA LYS A 245 0.36 15.62 -13.53
C LYS A 245 1.71 15.12 -13.01
N TYR A 246 1.72 14.40 -11.89
CA TYR A 246 2.90 13.66 -11.44
C TYR A 246 2.86 12.23 -11.98
N ILE A 247 4.04 11.65 -12.19
CA ILE A 247 4.25 10.27 -12.65
C ILE A 247 5.32 9.70 -11.71
N HIS A 248 5.15 8.45 -11.28
CA HIS A 248 6.04 7.79 -10.34
C HIS A 248 7.30 7.22 -10.99
N ARG A 249 7.17 6.56 -12.16
CA ARG A 249 8.25 5.98 -12.99
C ARG A 249 9.05 4.82 -12.40
N ASP A 250 8.79 4.41 -11.17
CA ASP A 250 9.45 3.29 -10.49
C ASP A 250 8.47 2.54 -9.58
N LEU A 251 7.22 2.37 -10.03
CA LEU A 251 6.21 1.63 -9.28
C LEU A 251 6.61 0.15 -9.21
N SER A 252 6.68 -0.37 -7.98
CA SER A 252 6.93 -1.78 -7.72
C SER A 252 6.37 -2.16 -6.33
N PRO A 253 6.18 -3.47 -6.03
CA PRO A 253 5.76 -3.89 -4.70
C PRO A 253 6.73 -3.52 -3.57
N SER A 254 7.97 -3.15 -3.87
CA SER A 254 8.95 -2.70 -2.87
C SER A 254 8.83 -1.21 -2.52
N ASN A 255 8.16 -0.42 -3.37
CA ASN A 255 7.92 1.02 -3.16
C ASN A 255 6.49 1.32 -2.66
N ILE A 256 5.69 0.27 -2.48
CA ILE A 256 4.36 0.33 -1.87
C ILE A 256 4.46 -0.33 -0.50
N PHE A 257 3.97 0.33 0.54
CA PHE A 257 4.00 -0.13 1.90
C PHE A 257 2.59 -0.32 2.47
N ILE A 258 2.47 -1.24 3.42
CA ILE A 258 1.25 -1.57 4.14
C ILE A 258 1.47 -1.29 5.63
N ASN A 259 0.64 -0.40 6.18
CA ASN A 259 0.57 -0.11 7.61
C ASN A 259 -0.87 -0.17 8.09
N ASN A 260 -1.21 -1.20 8.88
CA ASN A 260 -2.57 -1.44 9.37
C ASN A 260 -3.63 -1.35 8.23
N GLU A 261 -3.40 -2.11 7.14
CA GLU A 261 -4.24 -2.14 5.92
C GLU A 261 -4.29 -0.84 5.09
N ASN A 262 -3.60 0.22 5.51
CA ASN A 262 -3.44 1.43 4.72
C ASN A 262 -2.26 1.27 3.76
N ILE A 263 -2.47 1.71 2.53
CA ILE A 263 -1.45 1.70 1.48
C ILE A 263 -0.68 3.01 1.55
N LYS A 264 0.64 2.94 1.47
CA LYS A 264 1.53 4.08 1.43
C LYS A 264 2.54 3.93 0.30
N ILE A 265 2.55 4.85 -0.67
CA ILE A 265 3.47 4.83 -1.81
C ILE A 265 4.62 5.80 -1.54
N ALA A 266 5.85 5.37 -1.80
CA ALA A 266 7.08 6.14 -1.60
C ALA A 266 7.95 6.17 -2.86
N ASP A 267 9.09 6.86 -2.78
CA ASP A 267 10.17 6.82 -3.78
C ASP A 267 9.73 7.30 -5.19
N PHE A 268 9.03 8.44 -5.24
CA PHE A 268 8.67 9.13 -6.48
C PHE A 268 9.92 9.70 -7.16
N GLY A 269 10.25 9.23 -8.36
CA GLY A 269 11.52 9.57 -8.98
C GLY A 269 11.45 9.81 -10.49
N LEU A 270 12.53 10.38 -11.03
CA LEU A 270 12.79 10.45 -12.46
C LEU A 270 13.38 9.13 -13.04
N GLY A 271 13.19 8.00 -12.34
CA GLY A 271 13.73 6.70 -12.70
C GLY A 271 15.19 6.51 -12.27
N LYS A 272 15.52 5.32 -11.76
CA LYS A 272 16.90 4.88 -11.50
C LYS A 272 17.63 4.79 -12.84
N ASN A 273 18.74 5.49 -13.04
CA ASN A 273 19.49 5.38 -14.30
C ASN A 273 19.91 3.92 -14.51
N ILE A 274 19.39 3.26 -15.56
CA ILE A 274 19.66 1.85 -15.85
C ILE A 274 21.15 1.66 -16.12
N ASP A 275 21.83 2.68 -16.65
CA ASP A 275 23.29 2.66 -16.83
C ASP A 275 24.05 2.74 -15.50
N LEU A 276 23.50 3.42 -14.48
CA LEU A 276 24.08 3.39 -13.13
C LEU A 276 23.80 2.05 -12.45
N LEU A 277 22.62 1.45 -12.68
CA LEU A 277 22.33 0.09 -12.22
C LEU A 277 23.26 -0.93 -12.91
N LYS A 278 23.55 -0.80 -14.21
CA LYS A 278 24.48 -1.68 -14.94
C LYS A 278 25.94 -1.50 -14.50
N ASN A 279 26.41 -0.26 -14.37
CA ASN A 279 27.80 0.03 -13.99
C ASN A 279 28.11 -0.29 -12.52
N HIS A 280 27.11 -0.24 -11.64
CA HIS A 280 27.25 -0.64 -10.23
C HIS A 280 26.74 -2.07 -9.93
N SER A 281 25.99 -2.72 -10.84
CA SER A 281 25.54 -4.11 -10.75
C SER A 281 26.70 -5.11 -10.71
N HIS A 282 27.89 -4.75 -11.23
CA HIS A 282 29.08 -5.58 -11.03
C HIS A 282 29.49 -5.72 -9.54
N LYS A 283 28.91 -4.93 -8.62
CA LYS A 283 29.16 -5.01 -7.17
C LYS A 283 27.92 -5.37 -6.31
N THR A 284 26.71 -5.38 -6.86
CA THR A 284 25.48 -5.74 -6.12
C THR A 284 24.78 -6.93 -6.78
N ASN A 285 25.17 -8.14 -6.36
CA ASN A 285 24.52 -9.42 -6.69
C ASN A 285 23.26 -9.65 -5.83
N SER A 286 22.36 -8.66 -5.71
CA SER A 286 21.09 -8.87 -4.99
C SER A 286 20.01 -9.31 -5.98
N THR A 287 19.38 -10.47 -5.73
CA THR A 287 18.26 -11.00 -6.52
C THR A 287 17.06 -10.04 -6.57
N LYS A 288 16.95 -9.13 -5.58
CA LYS A 288 15.90 -8.09 -5.51
C LYS A 288 16.01 -7.05 -6.64
N ASP A 289 17.22 -6.66 -7.03
CA ASP A 289 17.41 -5.64 -8.08
C ASP A 289 17.07 -6.19 -9.50
N LEU A 290 17.32 -7.48 -9.74
CA LEU A 290 16.84 -8.19 -10.94
C LEU A 290 15.31 -8.30 -10.98
N GLY A 291 14.67 -8.50 -9.82
CA GLY A 291 13.21 -8.59 -9.71
C GLY A 291 12.48 -7.27 -10.03
N GLN A 292 13.10 -6.12 -9.74
CA GLN A 292 12.50 -4.82 -9.99
C GLN A 292 12.35 -4.50 -11.49
N MET A 293 13.19 -5.09 -12.36
CA MET A 293 13.13 -4.87 -13.81
C MET A 293 11.82 -5.40 -14.44
N TYR A 294 11.16 -6.38 -13.84
CA TYR A 294 9.89 -6.91 -14.35
C TYR A 294 8.72 -5.93 -14.30
N TYR A 295 8.82 -4.89 -13.46
CA TYR A 295 7.81 -3.85 -13.33
C TYR A 295 8.10 -2.64 -14.23
N CYS A 296 9.28 -2.59 -14.86
CA CYS A 296 9.70 -1.48 -15.72
C CYS A 296 9.11 -1.62 -17.12
N ALA A 297 8.53 -0.55 -17.65
CA ALA A 297 7.94 -0.58 -18.98
C ALA A 297 9.03 -0.69 -20.08
N PRO A 298 8.77 -1.35 -21.22
CA PRO A 298 9.76 -1.53 -22.29
C PRO A 298 10.39 -0.24 -22.80
N GLU A 299 9.63 0.85 -22.88
CA GLU A 299 10.14 2.17 -23.27
C GLU A 299 11.11 2.76 -22.24
N GLN A 300 10.86 2.54 -20.94
CA GLN A 300 11.74 3.00 -19.87
C GLN A 300 13.06 2.23 -19.85
N LEU A 301 13.07 0.97 -20.33
CA LEU A 301 14.28 0.18 -20.48
C LEU A 301 15.22 0.73 -21.56
N LYS A 302 14.69 1.46 -22.55
CA LYS A 302 15.48 2.15 -23.59
C LYS A 302 16.00 3.50 -23.09
N SER A 303 15.12 4.31 -22.50
CA SER A 303 15.43 5.62 -21.94
C SER A 303 14.44 5.91 -20.82
N LEU A 304 14.94 6.10 -19.59
CA LEU A 304 14.08 6.43 -18.44
C LEU A 304 13.38 7.79 -18.57
N GLY A 305 13.94 8.69 -19.39
CA GLY A 305 13.33 9.98 -19.69
C GLY A 305 11.98 9.85 -20.38
N ASP A 306 11.74 8.71 -21.04
CA ASP A 306 10.56 8.44 -21.86
C ASP A 306 9.39 7.92 -21.02
N GLY A 307 9.57 7.80 -19.69
CA GLY A 307 8.53 7.38 -18.76
C GLY A 307 7.36 8.36 -18.72
N THR A 308 6.16 7.85 -19.02
CA THR A 308 4.89 8.59 -19.00
C THR A 308 3.90 7.94 -18.02
N ALA A 309 2.69 8.51 -17.88
CA ALA A 309 1.61 7.87 -17.14
C ALA A 309 1.29 6.45 -17.66
N LYS A 310 1.53 6.17 -18.95
CA LYS A 310 1.38 4.83 -19.56
C LYS A 310 2.45 3.84 -19.09
N SER A 311 3.60 4.33 -18.63
CA SER A 311 4.65 3.51 -18.04
C SER A 311 4.25 3.08 -16.63
N ASP A 312 3.67 3.99 -15.84
CA ASP A 312 3.07 3.63 -14.53
C ASP A 312 1.91 2.63 -14.69
N VAL A 313 1.08 2.77 -15.74
CA VAL A 313 0.04 1.78 -16.08
C VAL A 313 0.62 0.39 -16.33
N PHE A 314 1.75 0.29 -17.03
CA PHE A 314 2.42 -0.99 -17.24
C PHE A 314 2.87 -1.59 -15.90
N SER A 315 3.53 -0.80 -15.05
CA SER A 315 3.97 -1.23 -13.72
C SER A 315 2.80 -1.68 -12.85
N LEU A 316 1.67 -0.95 -12.88
CA LEU A 316 0.44 -1.32 -12.19
C LEU A 316 -0.10 -2.67 -12.65
N GLY A 317 -0.11 -2.95 -13.96
CA GLY A 317 -0.49 -4.26 -14.50
C GLY A 317 0.39 -5.40 -13.92
N LYS A 318 1.70 -5.18 -13.85
CA LYS A 318 2.66 -6.14 -13.26
C LYS A 318 2.49 -6.30 -11.75
N ILE A 319 2.14 -5.23 -11.03
CA ILE A 319 1.81 -5.28 -9.60
C ILE A 319 0.53 -6.09 -9.37
N ILE A 320 -0.49 -5.93 -10.22
CA ILE A 320 -1.73 -6.72 -10.13
C ILE A 320 -1.41 -8.22 -10.28
N ASN A 321 -0.64 -8.61 -11.31
CA ASN A 321 -0.19 -10.00 -11.46
C ASN A 321 0.48 -10.52 -10.18
N PHE A 322 1.40 -9.74 -9.62
CA PHE A 322 2.10 -10.10 -8.40
C PHE A 322 1.15 -10.27 -7.20
N ILE A 323 0.18 -9.38 -7.00
CA ILE A 323 -0.83 -9.49 -5.93
C ILE A 323 -1.63 -10.80 -6.06
N PHE A 324 -1.95 -11.21 -7.29
CA PHE A 324 -2.75 -12.41 -7.54
C PHE A 324 -1.94 -13.71 -7.44
N ASN A 325 -0.74 -13.72 -8.03
CA ASN A 325 0.01 -14.93 -8.33
C ASN A 325 1.37 -15.02 -7.62
N LYS A 326 1.75 -14.01 -6.82
CA LYS A 326 3.12 -13.85 -6.30
C LYS A 326 4.20 -13.80 -7.39
N SER A 327 3.77 -13.56 -8.64
CA SER A 327 4.62 -13.50 -9.82
C SER A 327 4.13 -12.36 -10.72
N PRO A 328 5.01 -11.43 -11.15
CA PRO A 328 4.61 -10.36 -12.07
C PRO A 328 4.39 -10.86 -13.51
N GLN A 329 4.81 -12.08 -13.83
CA GLN A 329 4.73 -12.63 -15.19
C GLN A 329 3.44 -13.41 -15.44
N GLU A 330 2.91 -14.06 -14.42
CA GLU A 330 1.68 -14.86 -14.52
C GLU A 330 0.45 -13.95 -14.45
N ASN A 331 -0.42 -14.03 -15.45
CA ASN A 331 -1.62 -13.18 -15.59
C ASN A 331 -2.94 -13.98 -15.57
N GLU A 332 -2.91 -15.26 -15.18
CA GLU A 332 -4.12 -16.08 -15.06
C GLU A 332 -4.86 -15.76 -13.76
N HIS A 333 -5.78 -14.79 -13.81
CA HIS A 333 -6.70 -14.42 -12.74
C HIS A 333 -7.86 -13.57 -13.28
N ILE A 334 -8.84 -13.23 -12.43
CA ILE A 334 -10.08 -12.51 -12.82
C ILE A 334 -9.87 -11.16 -13.53
N LEU A 335 -8.69 -10.53 -13.37
CA LEU A 335 -8.34 -9.25 -13.99
C LEU A 335 -7.43 -9.40 -15.22
N LYS A 336 -7.31 -10.60 -15.79
CA LYS A 336 -6.44 -10.89 -16.95
C LYS A 336 -6.57 -9.85 -18.07
N ASN A 337 -7.78 -9.56 -18.51
CA ASN A 337 -8.02 -8.60 -19.61
C ASN A 337 -7.55 -7.17 -19.27
N LEU A 338 -7.73 -6.75 -18.02
CA LEU A 338 -7.26 -5.44 -17.54
C LEU A 338 -5.73 -5.38 -17.57
N VAL A 339 -5.07 -6.43 -17.08
CA VAL A 339 -3.61 -6.54 -17.09
C VAL A 339 -3.08 -6.58 -18.51
N GLU A 340 -3.61 -7.45 -19.36
CA GLU A 340 -3.15 -7.62 -20.74
C GLU A 340 -3.16 -6.29 -21.50
N LYS A 341 -4.24 -5.50 -21.36
CA LYS A 341 -4.32 -4.15 -21.93
C LYS A 341 -3.30 -3.19 -21.30
N SER A 342 -3.03 -3.30 -20.01
CA SER A 342 -2.09 -2.44 -19.30
C SER A 342 -0.63 -2.74 -19.63
N THR A 343 -0.31 -3.99 -19.98
CA THR A 343 1.07 -4.45 -20.21
C THR A 343 1.45 -4.61 -21.68
N ILE A 344 0.68 -4.05 -22.62
CA ILE A 344 1.00 -4.06 -24.05
C ILE A 344 2.35 -3.35 -24.30
N ASN A 345 3.20 -3.88 -25.17
CA ASN A 345 4.53 -3.29 -25.42
C ASN A 345 4.43 -1.87 -26.00
N GLU A 346 3.50 -1.60 -26.92
CA GLU A 346 3.24 -0.27 -27.45
C GLU A 346 2.48 0.61 -26.43
N PRO A 347 3.07 1.71 -25.91
CA PRO A 347 2.42 2.53 -24.89
C PRO A 347 1.07 3.13 -25.32
N ASP A 348 0.90 3.45 -26.60
CA ASP A 348 -0.32 4.07 -27.13
C ASP A 348 -1.53 3.14 -27.15
N LYS A 349 -1.32 1.83 -27.00
CA LYS A 349 -2.40 0.84 -26.88
C LYS A 349 -2.81 0.56 -25.43
N ARG A 350 -2.06 1.07 -24.45
CA ARG A 350 -2.40 0.94 -23.01
C ARG A 350 -3.49 1.94 -22.62
N PHE A 351 -3.96 1.85 -21.37
CA PHE A 351 -4.73 2.95 -20.77
C PHE A 351 -3.91 4.25 -20.77
N SER A 352 -4.57 5.39 -20.97
CA SER A 352 -3.91 6.71 -21.00
C SER A 352 -3.17 7.02 -19.70
N ASP A 353 -3.74 6.58 -18.59
CA ASP A 353 -3.29 6.82 -17.22
C ASP A 353 -3.99 5.84 -16.24
N SER A 354 -3.65 5.93 -14.96
CA SER A 354 -4.25 5.12 -13.90
C SER A 354 -5.73 5.42 -13.67
N THR A 355 -6.22 6.63 -14.00
CA THR A 355 -7.65 6.97 -13.90
C THR A 355 -8.47 6.16 -14.90
N ALA A 356 -8.05 6.11 -16.17
CA ALA A 356 -8.70 5.28 -17.19
C ALA A 356 -8.67 3.78 -16.83
N MET A 357 -7.54 3.31 -16.27
CA MET A 357 -7.41 1.94 -15.79
C MET A 357 -8.36 1.64 -14.62
N LEU A 358 -8.49 2.56 -13.65
CA LEU A 358 -9.39 2.44 -12.51
C LEU A 358 -10.86 2.37 -12.94
N TYR A 359 -11.28 3.18 -13.92
CA TYR A 359 -12.64 3.09 -14.45
C TYR A 359 -12.91 1.71 -15.06
N SER A 360 -11.99 1.21 -15.89
CA SER A 360 -12.12 -0.14 -16.47
C SER A 360 -12.10 -1.25 -15.40
N PHE A 361 -11.35 -1.07 -14.32
CA PHE A 361 -11.36 -2.00 -13.18
C PHE A 361 -12.74 -2.03 -12.50
N LYS A 362 -13.32 -0.86 -12.17
CA LYS A 362 -14.64 -0.78 -11.54
C LYS A 362 -15.74 -1.37 -12.41
N ASP A 363 -15.71 -1.05 -13.71
CA ASP A 363 -16.67 -1.58 -14.69
C ASP A 363 -16.61 -3.12 -14.77
N SER A 364 -15.40 -3.69 -14.69
CA SER A 364 -15.22 -5.15 -14.66
C SER A 364 -15.75 -5.81 -13.38
N GLN A 365 -15.68 -5.11 -12.24
CA GLN A 365 -16.21 -5.59 -10.97
C GLN A 365 -17.74 -5.58 -10.98
N ASP A 366 -18.34 -4.50 -11.49
CA ASP A 366 -19.80 -4.38 -11.61
C ASP A 366 -20.37 -5.43 -12.56
N LEU A 367 -19.71 -5.70 -13.68
CA LEU A 367 -20.07 -6.78 -14.60
C LEU A 367 -19.96 -8.17 -13.96
N SER A 368 -18.90 -8.44 -13.20
CA SER A 368 -18.73 -9.72 -12.49
C SER A 368 -19.80 -9.92 -11.42
N LYS A 369 -20.06 -8.87 -10.62
CA LYS A 369 -21.12 -8.84 -9.61
C LYS A 369 -22.50 -9.03 -10.25
N TYR A 370 -22.78 -8.35 -11.36
CA TYR A 370 -24.02 -8.51 -12.11
C TYR A 370 -24.20 -9.94 -12.62
N LYS A 371 -23.16 -10.58 -13.18
CA LYS A 371 -23.25 -11.99 -13.64
C LYS A 371 -23.63 -12.93 -12.50
N LYS A 372 -22.96 -12.80 -11.34
CA LYS A 372 -23.25 -13.63 -10.16
C LYS A 372 -24.65 -13.38 -9.61
N ILE A 373 -25.07 -12.13 -9.51
CA ILE A 373 -26.41 -11.77 -9.04
C ILE A 373 -27.48 -12.21 -10.04
N LYS A 374 -27.23 -12.11 -11.35
CA LYS A 374 -28.13 -12.57 -12.41
C LYS A 374 -28.46 -14.04 -12.23
N GLU A 375 -27.48 -14.92 -12.05
CA GLU A 375 -27.72 -16.36 -11.86
C GLU A 375 -28.59 -16.64 -10.63
N ILE A 376 -28.25 -16.02 -9.48
CA ILE A 376 -29.00 -16.17 -8.24
C ILE A 376 -30.44 -15.63 -8.38
N ALA A 377 -30.58 -14.43 -8.96
CA ALA A 377 -31.88 -13.78 -9.15
C ALA A 377 -32.78 -14.59 -10.08
N LEU A 378 -32.25 -15.13 -11.18
CA LEU A 378 -33.03 -15.96 -12.11
C LEU A 378 -33.53 -17.25 -11.43
N GLU A 379 -32.72 -17.87 -10.58
CA GLU A 379 -33.15 -19.05 -9.81
C GLU A 379 -34.21 -18.70 -8.76
N LYS A 380 -34.07 -17.56 -8.09
CA LYS A 380 -35.08 -17.05 -7.15
C LYS A 380 -36.40 -16.75 -7.84
N ILE A 381 -36.37 -16.13 -9.02
CA ILE A 381 -37.58 -15.88 -9.82
C ILE A 381 -38.28 -17.19 -10.16
N LYS A 382 -37.54 -18.24 -10.55
CA LYS A 382 -38.13 -19.58 -10.81
C LYS A 382 -38.81 -20.18 -9.57
N ASN A 383 -38.27 -19.91 -8.38
CA ASN A 383 -38.82 -20.36 -7.10
C ASN A 383 -39.89 -19.42 -6.52
N SER A 384 -40.34 -18.42 -7.28
CA SER A 384 -41.30 -17.39 -6.83
C SER A 384 -40.81 -16.52 -5.66
N GLU A 385 -39.51 -16.44 -5.44
CA GLU A 385 -38.86 -15.62 -4.42
C GLU A 385 -38.57 -14.20 -4.94
N PHE A 386 -38.72 -13.19 -4.08
CA PHE A 386 -38.40 -11.81 -4.41
C PHE A 386 -37.66 -11.13 -3.25
N ASP A 387 -36.35 -10.94 -3.42
CA ASP A 387 -35.45 -10.38 -2.42
C ASP A 387 -34.56 -9.27 -3.03
N ASP A 388 -33.56 -8.81 -2.27
CA ASP A 388 -32.66 -7.75 -2.73
C ASP A 388 -31.80 -8.15 -3.94
N ASN A 389 -31.49 -9.43 -4.12
CA ASN A 389 -30.80 -9.91 -5.34
C ASN A 389 -31.69 -9.75 -6.58
N VAL A 390 -32.98 -10.10 -6.46
CA VAL A 390 -33.95 -9.91 -7.55
C VAL A 390 -34.17 -8.42 -7.83
N LYS A 391 -34.27 -7.57 -6.80
CA LYS A 391 -34.37 -6.11 -6.97
C LYS A 391 -33.17 -5.54 -7.69
N PHE A 392 -31.96 -5.88 -7.23
CA PHE A 392 -30.72 -5.41 -7.84
C PHE A 392 -30.60 -5.88 -9.28
N PHE A 393 -30.94 -7.15 -9.54
CA PHE A 393 -30.96 -7.68 -10.89
C PHE A 393 -31.89 -6.89 -11.82
N ILE A 394 -33.16 -6.68 -11.43
CA ILE A 394 -34.12 -5.94 -12.25
C ILE A 394 -33.68 -4.48 -12.47
N ASP A 395 -33.11 -3.82 -11.45
CA ASP A 395 -32.66 -2.45 -11.58
C ASP A 395 -31.51 -2.28 -12.59
N PHE A 396 -30.66 -3.30 -12.72
CA PHE A 396 -29.56 -3.33 -13.69
C PHE A 396 -30.01 -3.66 -15.12
N LEU A 397 -31.23 -4.14 -15.33
CA LEU A 397 -31.70 -4.47 -16.68
C LEU A 397 -31.92 -3.20 -17.51
N SER A 398 -31.41 -3.23 -18.75
CA SER A 398 -31.82 -2.28 -19.77
C SER A 398 -33.28 -2.47 -20.18
N THR A 399 -33.89 -1.44 -20.77
CA THR A 399 -35.26 -1.51 -21.31
C THR A 399 -35.41 -2.61 -22.37
N GLU A 400 -34.33 -2.88 -23.12
CA GLU A 400 -34.30 -3.96 -24.10
C GLU A 400 -34.28 -5.34 -23.44
N GLU A 401 -33.47 -5.54 -22.40
CA GLU A 401 -33.45 -6.80 -21.65
C GLU A 401 -34.79 -7.07 -20.96
N ILE A 402 -35.41 -6.08 -20.31
CA ILE A 402 -36.75 -6.21 -19.72
C ILE A 402 -37.74 -6.70 -20.77
N SER A 403 -37.74 -6.08 -21.96
CA SER A 403 -38.64 -6.46 -23.06
C SER A 403 -38.36 -7.88 -23.58
N LYS A 404 -37.09 -8.32 -23.59
CA LYS A 404 -36.71 -9.71 -23.94
C LYS A 404 -37.19 -10.71 -22.89
N TYR A 405 -37.12 -10.37 -21.59
CA TYR A 405 -37.64 -11.20 -20.51
C TYR A 405 -39.15 -11.40 -20.62
N LEU A 406 -39.90 -10.36 -21.02
CA LEU A 406 -41.33 -10.45 -21.29
C LEU A 406 -41.67 -11.34 -22.50
N LEU A 407 -40.73 -11.62 -23.42
CA LEU A 407 -40.98 -12.54 -24.53
C LEU A 407 -40.79 -14.02 -24.17
N ASN A 408 -40.16 -14.32 -23.03
CA ASN A 408 -39.88 -15.67 -22.53
C ASN A 408 -39.24 -16.61 -23.57
N LYS A 409 -38.13 -16.19 -24.19
CA LYS A 409 -37.40 -17.03 -25.17
C LYS A 409 -35.94 -17.29 -24.84
N GLU A 410 -35.28 -16.41 -24.08
CA GLU A 410 -33.85 -16.56 -23.75
C GLU A 410 -33.59 -17.35 -22.45
N TYR A 411 -34.55 -17.45 -21.52
CA TYR A 411 -34.23 -17.82 -20.12
C TYR A 411 -34.98 -19.03 -19.54
N LEU A 412 -35.90 -19.67 -20.28
CA LEU A 412 -36.69 -20.83 -19.78
C LEU A 412 -37.39 -20.56 -18.43
N ILE A 413 -37.84 -19.34 -18.18
CA ILE A 413 -38.55 -18.96 -16.94
C ILE A 413 -40.01 -18.71 -17.31
N ASP A 414 -40.96 -19.27 -16.55
CA ASP A 414 -42.38 -18.96 -16.76
C ASP A 414 -42.61 -17.44 -16.74
N ILE A 415 -43.20 -16.92 -17.82
CA ILE A 415 -43.51 -15.49 -17.98
C ILE A 415 -44.34 -14.95 -16.83
N LYS A 416 -45.18 -15.78 -16.19
CA LYS A 416 -45.96 -15.38 -15.01
C LYS A 416 -45.06 -15.00 -13.83
N LEU A 417 -43.94 -15.71 -13.65
CA LEU A 417 -42.97 -15.44 -12.58
C LEU A 417 -42.16 -14.17 -12.86
N VAL A 418 -41.80 -13.95 -14.13
CA VAL A 418 -41.17 -12.70 -14.59
C VAL A 418 -42.10 -11.53 -14.34
N ASN A 419 -43.37 -11.62 -14.78
CA ASN A 419 -44.38 -10.58 -14.56
C ASN A 419 -44.55 -10.29 -13.07
N SER A 420 -44.70 -11.33 -12.23
CA SER A 420 -44.83 -11.16 -10.78
C SER A 420 -43.65 -10.41 -10.16
N SER A 421 -42.42 -10.74 -10.58
CA SER A 421 -41.21 -10.09 -10.07
C SER A 421 -41.06 -8.65 -10.54
N LEU A 422 -41.37 -8.37 -11.81
CA LEU A 422 -41.39 -7.01 -12.35
C LEU A 422 -42.44 -6.16 -11.63
N LEU A 423 -43.65 -6.66 -11.42
CA LEU A 423 -44.72 -5.94 -10.70
C LEU A 423 -44.34 -5.64 -9.25
N LYS A 424 -43.77 -6.63 -8.53
CA LYS A 424 -43.24 -6.42 -7.18
C LYS A 424 -42.16 -5.32 -7.16
N PHE A 425 -41.30 -5.25 -8.17
CA PHE A 425 -40.27 -4.22 -8.30
C PHE A 425 -40.85 -2.84 -8.66
N MET A 426 -41.82 -2.79 -9.57
CA MET A 426 -42.56 -1.58 -9.93
C MET A 426 -43.27 -0.98 -8.69
N ASN A 427 -43.82 -1.83 -7.82
CA ASN A 427 -44.48 -1.41 -6.58
C ASN A 427 -43.54 -0.82 -5.52
N LEU A 428 -42.22 -0.94 -5.68
CA LEU A 428 -41.26 -0.36 -4.73
C LEU A 428 -41.14 1.16 -4.86
N SER A 429 -41.34 1.71 -6.07
CA SER A 429 -41.37 3.16 -6.29
C SER A 429 -42.00 3.51 -7.64
N GLU A 430 -42.63 4.69 -7.69
CA GLU A 430 -43.16 5.28 -8.93
C GLU A 430 -42.10 5.37 -10.05
N ASN A 431 -40.86 5.72 -9.71
CA ASN A 431 -39.76 5.78 -10.67
C ASN A 431 -39.45 4.42 -11.30
N ASN A 432 -39.52 3.33 -10.52
CA ASN A 432 -39.31 1.98 -11.05
C ASN A 432 -40.44 1.59 -12.02
N ALA A 433 -41.68 1.88 -11.63
CA ALA A 433 -42.85 1.63 -12.46
C ALA A 433 -42.76 2.36 -13.80
N LEU A 434 -42.46 3.66 -13.77
CA LEU A 434 -42.28 4.50 -14.96
C LEU A 434 -41.12 4.01 -15.84
N LYS A 435 -39.95 3.73 -15.25
CA LYS A 435 -38.76 3.20 -15.97
C LYS A 435 -39.12 1.96 -16.78
N ILE A 436 -39.84 1.01 -16.17
CA ILE A 436 -40.20 -0.26 -16.80
C ILE A 436 -41.23 -0.04 -17.90
N ILE A 437 -42.40 0.53 -17.59
CA ILE A 437 -43.51 0.54 -18.56
C ILE A 437 -43.21 1.44 -19.77
N LYS A 438 -42.56 2.59 -19.54
CA LYS A 438 -42.14 3.51 -20.61
C LYS A 438 -41.08 2.87 -21.48
N GLY A 439 -40.12 2.17 -20.87
CA GLY A 439 -39.09 1.44 -21.59
C GLY A 439 -39.66 0.34 -22.49
N VAL A 440 -40.67 -0.38 -22.00
CA VAL A 440 -41.39 -1.41 -22.77
C VAL A 440 -42.16 -0.77 -23.92
N GLU A 441 -42.96 0.28 -23.66
CA GLU A 441 -43.76 0.98 -24.67
C GLU A 441 -42.90 1.50 -25.84
N MET A 442 -41.71 2.04 -25.54
CA MET A 442 -40.77 2.55 -26.56
C MET A 442 -40.16 1.46 -27.45
N LYS A 443 -40.13 0.19 -27.03
CA LYS A 443 -39.31 -0.86 -27.67
C LYS A 443 -40.09 -2.06 -28.18
N TYR A 444 -41.23 -2.40 -27.59
CA TYR A 444 -41.89 -3.69 -27.83
C TYR A 444 -42.22 -3.96 -29.32
N LYS A 445 -42.71 -2.96 -30.06
CA LYS A 445 -43.05 -3.09 -31.50
C LYS A 445 -41.86 -3.55 -32.34
N LYS A 446 -40.75 -2.80 -32.26
CA LYS A 446 -39.50 -3.10 -32.98
C LYS A 446 -38.91 -4.43 -32.53
N LEU A 447 -39.00 -4.75 -31.24
CA LEU A 447 -38.51 -6.03 -30.73
C LEU A 447 -39.32 -7.22 -31.28
N CYS A 448 -40.66 -7.12 -31.30
CA CYS A 448 -41.53 -8.13 -31.92
C CYS A 448 -41.17 -8.39 -33.39
N GLU A 449 -40.91 -7.34 -34.17
CA GLU A 449 -40.48 -7.49 -35.57
C GLU A 449 -39.14 -8.21 -35.72
N ILE A 450 -38.15 -7.82 -34.91
CA ILE A 450 -36.81 -8.43 -34.92
C ILE A 450 -36.89 -9.90 -34.54
N VAL A 451 -37.57 -10.22 -33.45
CA VAL A 451 -37.68 -11.58 -32.92
C VAL A 451 -38.51 -12.47 -33.84
N SER A 452 -39.62 -11.96 -34.39
CA SER A 452 -40.44 -12.70 -35.35
C SER A 452 -39.64 -13.14 -36.57
N LYS A 453 -38.80 -12.25 -37.12
CA LYS A 453 -37.92 -12.56 -38.26
C LYS A 453 -36.80 -13.50 -37.90
N ARG A 454 -36.13 -13.28 -36.76
CA ARG A 454 -34.98 -14.08 -36.32
C ARG A 454 -35.37 -15.52 -35.99
N ASP A 455 -36.48 -15.70 -35.29
CA ASP A 455 -36.85 -16.99 -34.69
C ASP A 455 -37.98 -17.70 -35.48
N ASN A 456 -38.41 -17.11 -36.60
CA ASN A 456 -39.52 -17.60 -37.44
C ASN A 456 -40.81 -17.87 -36.66
N VAL A 457 -41.12 -16.98 -35.70
CA VAL A 457 -42.33 -17.03 -34.86
C VAL A 457 -43.34 -16.02 -35.37
N LYS A 458 -44.63 -16.34 -35.28
CA LYS A 458 -45.70 -15.40 -35.62
C LYS A 458 -45.63 -14.18 -34.70
N ILE A 459 -45.47 -13.00 -35.31
CA ILE A 459 -45.35 -11.72 -34.58
C ILE A 459 -46.53 -11.47 -33.62
N PHE A 460 -47.72 -11.95 -34.00
CA PHE A 460 -48.96 -11.82 -33.21
C PHE A 460 -48.88 -12.51 -31.84
N ASP A 461 -48.19 -13.65 -31.75
CA ASP A 461 -48.04 -14.38 -30.48
C ASP A 461 -47.07 -13.65 -29.53
N LEU A 462 -46.14 -12.85 -30.07
CA LEU A 462 -45.22 -12.03 -29.28
C LEU A 462 -45.95 -10.84 -28.65
N TYR A 463 -46.88 -10.23 -29.37
CA TYR A 463 -47.69 -9.12 -28.86
C TYR A 463 -48.60 -9.51 -27.69
N ASP A 464 -49.06 -10.76 -27.61
CA ASP A 464 -49.88 -11.26 -26.50
C ASP A 464 -49.20 -11.13 -25.14
N ASN A 465 -47.87 -11.26 -25.09
CA ASN A 465 -47.11 -11.17 -23.84
C ASN A 465 -47.12 -9.73 -23.29
N PHE A 466 -46.97 -8.75 -24.17
CA PHE A 466 -47.03 -7.32 -23.79
C PHE A 466 -48.45 -6.88 -23.46
N ALA A 467 -49.46 -7.42 -24.16
CA ALA A 467 -50.86 -7.22 -23.80
C ALA A 467 -51.18 -7.81 -22.42
N LEU A 468 -50.71 -9.01 -22.12
CA LEU A 468 -50.87 -9.62 -20.80
C LEU A 468 -50.22 -8.79 -19.69
N PHE A 469 -48.97 -8.34 -19.90
CA PHE A 469 -48.27 -7.50 -18.91
C PHE A 469 -49.04 -6.19 -18.64
N SER A 470 -49.53 -5.55 -19.71
CA SER A 470 -50.32 -4.32 -19.62
C SER A 470 -51.67 -4.54 -18.94
N TYR A 471 -52.35 -5.64 -19.27
CA TYR A 471 -53.60 -6.04 -18.61
C TYR A 471 -53.39 -6.21 -17.11
N ILE A 472 -52.32 -6.90 -16.68
CA ILE A 472 -52.05 -7.11 -15.26
C ILE A 472 -51.87 -5.76 -14.54
N ILE A 473 -51.06 -4.85 -15.10
CA ILE A 473 -50.88 -3.50 -14.54
C ILE A 473 -52.21 -2.75 -14.38
N LEU A 474 -53.10 -2.85 -15.37
CA LEU A 474 -54.39 -2.17 -15.34
C LEU A 474 -55.42 -2.84 -14.41
N SER A 475 -55.26 -4.14 -14.15
CA SER A 475 -56.13 -4.94 -13.27
C SER A 475 -55.81 -4.79 -11.78
N GLU A 476 -54.66 -4.19 -11.44
CA GLU A 476 -54.28 -3.95 -10.05
C GLU A 476 -55.21 -2.93 -9.37
N LYS A 477 -55.27 -2.99 -8.04
CA LYS A 477 -56.14 -2.11 -7.23
C LYS A 477 -55.86 -0.63 -7.48
N GLU A 478 -56.90 0.19 -7.40
CA GLU A 478 -56.83 1.63 -7.54
C GLU A 478 -55.75 2.24 -6.62
N GLY A 479 -54.89 3.08 -7.20
CA GLY A 479 -53.80 3.77 -6.49
C GLY A 479 -52.48 3.00 -6.37
N LEU A 480 -52.40 1.72 -6.81
CA LEU A 480 -51.13 0.98 -6.76
C LEU A 480 -50.10 1.53 -7.77
N PHE A 481 -50.57 1.89 -8.98
CA PHE A 481 -49.75 2.51 -10.00
C PHE A 481 -50.24 3.93 -10.30
N PRO A 482 -49.31 4.91 -10.46
CA PRO A 482 -49.65 6.27 -10.89
C PRO A 482 -50.37 6.30 -12.22
N LEU A 483 -51.17 7.36 -12.45
CA LEU A 483 -51.95 7.53 -13.68
C LEU A 483 -51.07 7.41 -14.94
N GLU A 484 -49.89 8.04 -14.94
CA GLU A 484 -48.96 7.99 -16.08
C GLU A 484 -48.51 6.55 -16.40
N VAL A 485 -48.27 5.71 -15.39
CA VAL A 485 -47.92 4.28 -15.61
C VAL A 485 -49.07 3.54 -16.27
N ARG A 486 -50.31 3.82 -15.85
CA ARG A 486 -51.53 3.22 -16.40
C ARG A 486 -51.79 3.69 -17.83
N GLU A 487 -51.48 4.94 -18.16
CA GLU A 487 -51.56 5.46 -19.53
C GLU A 487 -50.65 4.70 -20.49
N TYR A 488 -49.38 4.47 -20.14
CA TYR A 488 -48.48 3.67 -20.98
C TYR A 488 -48.98 2.22 -21.15
N ALA A 489 -49.47 1.59 -20.08
CA ALA A 489 -50.05 0.25 -20.16
C ALA A 489 -51.30 0.21 -21.06
N ALA A 490 -52.20 1.18 -20.92
CA ALA A 490 -53.40 1.31 -21.76
C ALA A 490 -53.04 1.53 -23.24
N ASN A 491 -52.02 2.33 -23.54
CA ASN A 491 -51.56 2.55 -24.91
C ASN A 491 -51.03 1.27 -25.56
N ILE A 492 -50.23 0.48 -24.83
CA ILE A 492 -49.74 -0.82 -25.32
C ILE A 492 -50.93 -1.76 -25.56
N LEU A 493 -51.85 -1.89 -24.58
CA LEU A 493 -52.98 -2.81 -24.68
C LEU A 493 -53.93 -2.44 -25.84
N LYS A 494 -54.28 -1.16 -25.99
CA LYS A 494 -55.12 -0.66 -27.10
C LYS A 494 -54.47 -0.91 -28.45
N TYR A 495 -53.18 -0.61 -28.59
CA TYR A 495 -52.45 -0.87 -29.83
C TYR A 495 -52.49 -2.36 -30.21
N VAL A 496 -52.24 -3.24 -29.24
CA VAL A 496 -52.28 -4.69 -29.51
C VAL A 496 -53.70 -5.16 -29.84
N ALA A 497 -54.72 -4.60 -29.20
CA ALA A 497 -56.12 -4.96 -29.44
C ALA A 497 -56.63 -4.50 -30.81
N PHE A 498 -56.36 -3.25 -31.20
CA PHE A 498 -57.06 -2.61 -32.34
C PHE A 498 -56.16 -2.35 -33.55
N ASP A 499 -54.88 -2.03 -33.37
CA ASP A 499 -53.94 -1.85 -34.50
C ASP A 499 -53.37 -3.18 -34.97
N VAL A 500 -53.05 -4.08 -34.02
CA VAL A 500 -52.53 -5.43 -34.31
C VAL A 500 -53.65 -6.47 -34.50
N TRP A 501 -54.90 -6.12 -34.12
CA TRP A 501 -56.09 -6.98 -34.22
C TRP A 501 -56.00 -8.30 -33.42
N ARG A 502 -55.49 -8.23 -32.18
CA ARG A 502 -55.45 -9.41 -31.28
C ARG A 502 -56.74 -9.55 -30.48
N TYR A 503 -57.56 -10.55 -30.82
CA TYR A 503 -58.76 -10.91 -30.06
C TYR A 503 -58.49 -11.13 -28.56
N LYS A 504 -57.36 -11.73 -28.19
CA LYS A 504 -57.00 -11.94 -26.79
C LYS A 504 -56.85 -10.61 -26.02
N ALA A 505 -56.27 -9.58 -26.65
CA ALA A 505 -56.14 -8.26 -26.05
C ALA A 505 -57.49 -7.51 -26.02
N GLN A 506 -58.36 -7.72 -27.01
CA GLN A 506 -59.73 -7.20 -26.99
C GLN A 506 -60.52 -7.77 -25.80
N ASN A 507 -60.42 -9.09 -25.57
CA ASN A 507 -61.03 -9.73 -24.40
C ASN A 507 -60.50 -9.17 -23.07
N PHE A 508 -59.20 -8.89 -22.96
CA PHE A 508 -58.64 -8.23 -21.78
C PHE A 508 -59.24 -6.84 -21.54
N ILE A 509 -59.48 -6.06 -22.60
CA ILE A 509 -60.15 -4.75 -22.48
C ILE A 509 -61.60 -4.92 -22.02
N GLU A 510 -62.33 -5.90 -22.55
CA GLU A 510 -63.69 -6.20 -22.12
C GLU A 510 -63.74 -6.63 -20.65
N GLU A 511 -62.87 -7.56 -20.24
CA GLU A 511 -62.75 -8.00 -18.85
C GLU A 511 -62.48 -6.82 -17.91
N LEU A 512 -61.57 -5.92 -18.28
CA LEU A 512 -61.33 -4.69 -17.52
C LEU A 512 -62.62 -3.85 -17.42
N LYS A 513 -63.38 -3.66 -18.51
CA LYS A 513 -64.63 -2.87 -18.47
C LYS A 513 -65.72 -3.48 -17.57
N PHE A 514 -65.80 -4.80 -17.49
CA PHE A 514 -66.80 -5.51 -16.68
C PHE A 514 -66.40 -5.71 -15.21
N ASN A 515 -65.10 -5.71 -14.91
CA ASN A 515 -64.60 -5.84 -13.55
C ASN A 515 -64.76 -4.52 -12.75
N ASP A 516 -64.75 -4.65 -11.42
CA ASP A 516 -64.86 -3.53 -10.45
C ASP A 516 -63.54 -2.73 -10.36
N ILE A 517 -63.03 -2.28 -11.51
CA ILE A 517 -61.89 -1.38 -11.62
C ILE A 517 -62.36 0.08 -11.73
N ASP A 518 -61.46 0.99 -11.35
CA ASP A 518 -61.76 2.42 -11.27
C ASP A 518 -62.13 3.05 -12.61
N GLU A 519 -62.96 4.10 -12.53
CA GLU A 519 -63.49 4.83 -13.68
C GLU A 519 -62.39 5.48 -14.52
N THR A 520 -61.27 5.87 -13.89
CA THR A 520 -60.10 6.44 -14.57
C THR A 520 -59.53 5.45 -15.58
N THR A 521 -59.41 4.18 -15.19
CA THR A 521 -58.91 3.10 -16.06
C THR A 521 -59.88 2.76 -17.18
N LYS A 522 -61.19 2.78 -16.89
CA LYS A 522 -62.22 2.62 -17.93
C LYS A 522 -62.13 3.72 -18.97
N ASN A 523 -61.90 4.97 -18.55
CA ASN A 523 -61.71 6.11 -19.45
C ASN A 523 -60.47 6.00 -20.33
N LEU A 524 -59.38 5.41 -19.84
CA LEU A 524 -58.18 5.17 -20.65
C LEU A 524 -58.38 4.14 -21.77
N LEU A 525 -59.37 3.25 -21.62
CA LEU A 525 -59.69 2.14 -22.53
C LEU A 525 -60.90 2.40 -23.44
N ASN A 526 -61.52 3.57 -23.31
CA ASN A 526 -62.45 4.13 -24.28
C ASN A 526 -61.67 4.94 -25.33
#